data_AF-A0A7J8T825-F1
#
_entry.id   AF-A0A7J8T825-F1
#
_cell.length_a   1.000
_cell.length_b   1.000
_cell.length_c   1.000
_cell.angle_alpha   90.00
_cell.angle_beta   90.00
_cell.angle_gamma   90.00
#
_symmetry.space_group_name_H-M   'P 1'
#
loop_
_entity.id
_entity.type
_entity.pdbx_description
1 polymer ?
#
loop_
_entity_poly.entity_id
_entity_poly.type
_entity_poly.pdbx_seq_one_letter_code
_entity_poly.pdbx_strand_id
1 'polypeptide(L)'
;MTMLMTEEDRPNAVVSIVGMGGIGKTTLARKVYNHVEVRHHFDCLAWVYISQQCKPREVVLSVLMEVLSPSKDERELIQKLDENELWKSLFDALKEKRYLVVLDDIWRSEDWDILKPAFPRGRKGSKILFTTRNRNVALHTDPCNTPMEFSVLTDDESWNLLCSKAFPRSKMAIVVLGGLLATKKSLAQWEMVHKNIHGHLKGLPHQDHQYGAVNRILVSSYNELPYHLKPCFLYLGHYPEDWEISKSELIQLWIAEGFISPSLASKEILMEDVGEQFLEELIDRSLVQV
;
A
#
# COMPACT_ATOMS: atom_id res chain seq x y z
N MET A 1 5.58 12.05 -6.09
CA MET A 1 5.46 12.49 -7.49
C MET A 1 5.98 13.90 -7.69
N THR A 2 5.71 14.84 -6.78
CA THR A 2 6.14 16.25 -6.87
C THR A 2 7.63 16.43 -7.17
N MET A 3 8.54 15.65 -6.54
CA MET A 3 9.99 15.78 -6.79
C MET A 3 10.42 15.40 -8.22
N LEU A 4 9.71 14.49 -8.90
CA LEU A 4 10.06 14.07 -10.27
C LEU A 4 9.45 14.97 -11.34
N MET A 5 8.36 15.66 -11.03
CA MET A 5 7.63 16.51 -11.97
C MET A 5 8.01 18.00 -11.85
N THR A 6 9.00 18.32 -11.01
CA THR A 6 9.52 19.69 -10.89
C THR A 6 10.43 20.02 -12.07
N GLU A 7 10.10 21.11 -12.76
CA GLU A 7 10.96 21.67 -13.79
C GLU A 7 12.09 22.49 -13.16
N GLU A 8 13.06 21.79 -12.57
CA GLU A 8 14.29 22.41 -12.10
C GLU A 8 15.28 22.61 -13.25
N ASP A 9 15.98 23.75 -13.22
CA ASP A 9 16.99 24.10 -14.21
C ASP A 9 18.40 23.74 -13.74
N ARG A 10 18.61 22.48 -13.33
CA ARG A 10 19.90 21.96 -12.85
C ARG A 10 20.42 20.84 -13.76
N PRO A 11 21.74 20.79 -14.04
CA PRO A 11 22.33 19.65 -14.73
C PRO A 11 22.23 18.40 -13.85
N ASN A 12 21.78 17.28 -14.44
CA ASN A 12 21.71 15.96 -13.82
C ASN A 12 20.93 15.94 -12.49
N ALA A 13 19.68 16.39 -12.49
CA ALA A 13 18.82 16.34 -11.32
C ALA A 13 18.55 14.87 -10.91
N VAL A 14 19.32 14.38 -9.93
CA VAL A 14 19.19 13.03 -9.39
C VAL A 14 18.19 13.05 -8.24
N VAL A 15 17.25 12.11 -8.28
CA VAL A 15 16.33 11.85 -7.19
C VAL A 15 16.70 10.49 -6.61
N SER A 16 17.05 10.44 -5.32
CA SER A 16 17.53 9.21 -4.68
C SER A 16 16.52 8.68 -3.67
N ILE A 17 16.17 7.39 -3.78
CA ILE A 17 15.39 6.63 -2.80
C ILE A 17 16.36 5.72 -2.03
N VAL A 18 16.47 5.93 -0.73
CA VAL A 18 17.42 5.26 0.16
C VAL A 18 16.68 4.44 1.21
N GLY A 19 17.20 3.28 1.58
CA GLY A 19 16.62 2.44 2.63
C GLY A 19 17.13 1.01 2.59
N MET A 20 16.84 0.23 3.64
CA MET A 20 17.33 -1.14 3.79
C MET A 20 16.86 -2.09 2.66
N GLY A 21 17.50 -3.26 2.55
CA GLY A 21 17.07 -4.32 1.63
C GLY A 21 15.63 -4.76 1.93
N GLY A 22 14.84 -5.04 0.89
CA GLY A 22 13.46 -5.52 1.06
C GLY A 22 12.41 -4.46 1.45
N ILE A 23 12.82 -3.23 1.78
CA ILE A 23 11.93 -2.17 2.29
C ILE A 23 10.95 -1.58 1.24
N GLY A 24 11.03 -2.02 -0.02
CA GLY A 24 10.10 -1.61 -1.08
C GLY A 24 10.54 -0.42 -1.93
N LYS A 25 11.81 0.01 -1.91
CA LYS A 25 12.33 1.11 -2.77
C LYS A 25 12.03 0.89 -4.26
N THR A 26 12.40 -0.27 -4.79
CA THR A 26 12.13 -0.71 -6.16
C THR A 26 10.63 -0.73 -6.46
N THR A 27 9.81 -1.12 -5.48
CA THR A 27 8.35 -1.11 -5.61
C THR A 27 7.79 0.29 -5.73
N LEU A 28 8.26 1.25 -4.92
CA LEU A 28 7.85 2.65 -5.06
C LEU A 28 8.30 3.21 -6.41
N ALA A 29 9.57 3.07 -6.74
CA ALA A 29 10.13 3.56 -8.00
C ALA A 29 9.30 3.01 -9.18
N ARG A 30 8.90 1.73 -9.12
CA ARG A 30 8.10 1.07 -10.18
C ARG A 30 6.69 1.62 -10.26
N LYS A 31 6.04 1.88 -9.11
CA LYS A 31 4.72 2.54 -9.10
C LYS A 31 4.78 3.92 -9.73
N VAL A 32 5.83 4.68 -9.44
CA VAL A 32 6.01 6.04 -9.97
C VAL A 32 6.34 6.01 -11.47
N TYR A 33 7.27 5.16 -11.89
CA TYR A 33 7.65 5.00 -13.30
C TYR A 33 6.48 4.58 -14.21
N ASN A 34 5.55 3.79 -13.67
CA ASN A 34 4.35 3.34 -14.39
C ASN A 34 3.16 4.29 -14.23
N HIS A 35 3.28 5.38 -13.46
CA HIS A 35 2.19 6.31 -13.29
C HIS A 35 1.88 7.04 -14.60
N VAL A 36 0.58 7.15 -14.93
CA VAL A 36 0.12 7.69 -16.22
C VAL A 36 0.70 9.08 -16.49
N GLU A 37 0.63 9.99 -15.52
CA GLU A 37 1.13 11.36 -15.67
C GLU A 37 2.65 11.42 -15.86
N VAL A 38 3.38 10.53 -15.17
CA VAL A 38 4.85 10.44 -15.32
C VAL A 38 5.18 9.99 -16.73
N ARG A 39 4.52 8.94 -17.24
CA ARG A 39 4.79 8.44 -18.60
C ARG A 39 4.45 9.45 -19.70
N HIS A 40 3.46 10.32 -19.48
CA HIS A 40 3.11 11.38 -20.43
C HIS A 40 4.01 12.62 -20.33
N HIS A 41 4.69 12.82 -19.19
CA HIS A 41 5.51 14.00 -18.96
C HIS A 41 6.89 13.92 -19.63
N PHE A 42 7.46 12.71 -19.76
CA PHE A 42 8.80 12.47 -20.30
C PHE A 42 8.74 11.99 -21.76
N ASP A 43 9.63 12.53 -22.60
CA ASP A 43 9.78 12.16 -24.02
C ASP A 43 10.32 10.73 -24.17
N CYS A 44 11.12 10.26 -23.22
CA CYS A 44 11.61 8.88 -23.15
C CYS A 44 11.82 8.44 -21.71
N LEU A 45 11.70 7.12 -21.50
CA LEU A 45 11.86 6.48 -20.21
C LEU A 45 12.76 5.26 -20.36
N ALA A 46 13.60 5.01 -19.36
CA ALA A 46 14.34 3.76 -19.25
C ALA A 46 14.44 3.29 -17.80
N TRP A 47 14.49 1.99 -17.58
CA TRP A 47 14.71 1.36 -16.30
C TRP A 47 15.79 0.29 -16.41
N VAL A 48 16.88 0.45 -15.65
CA VAL A 48 17.95 -0.55 -15.61
C VAL A 48 18.27 -0.93 -14.17
N TYR A 49 18.47 -2.23 -13.93
CA TYR A 49 18.93 -2.77 -12.67
C TYR A 49 20.47 -2.84 -12.65
N ILE A 50 21.08 -2.37 -11.57
CA ILE A 50 22.53 -2.34 -11.38
C ILE A 50 22.94 -3.50 -10.47
N SER A 51 23.69 -4.44 -11.02
CA SER A 51 24.27 -5.55 -10.26
C SER A 51 25.41 -5.06 -9.35
N GLN A 52 25.71 -5.82 -8.29
CA GLN A 52 26.88 -5.55 -7.43
C GLN A 52 28.20 -5.51 -8.21
N GLN A 53 28.31 -6.35 -9.24
CA GLN A 53 29.40 -6.31 -10.21
C GLN A 53 28.90 -5.51 -11.41
N CYS A 54 28.91 -4.18 -11.26
CA CYS A 54 28.47 -3.27 -12.31
C CYS A 54 29.29 -3.52 -13.58
N LYS A 55 28.59 -3.69 -14.70
CA LYS A 55 29.18 -3.77 -16.03
C LYS A 55 28.69 -2.55 -16.81
N PRO A 56 29.46 -1.45 -16.83
CA PRO A 56 29.00 -0.16 -17.36
C PRO A 56 28.48 -0.26 -18.79
N ARG A 57 29.18 -1.02 -19.64
CA ARG A 57 28.77 -1.25 -21.03
C ARG A 57 27.38 -1.88 -21.13
N GLU A 58 27.07 -2.89 -20.31
CA GLU A 58 25.76 -3.55 -20.32
C GLU A 58 24.66 -2.58 -19.87
N VAL A 59 24.93 -1.75 -18.86
CA VAL A 59 23.99 -0.73 -18.36
C VAL A 59 23.68 0.31 -19.42
N VAL A 60 24.71 0.93 -20.02
CA VAL A 60 24.53 1.96 -21.06
C VAL A 60 23.80 1.39 -22.26
N LEU A 61 24.13 0.16 -22.67
CA LEU A 61 23.43 -0.55 -23.74
C LEU A 61 21.95 -0.75 -23.41
N SER A 62 21.61 -1.21 -22.21
CA SER A 62 20.23 -1.41 -21.79
C SER A 62 19.43 -0.11 -21.79
N VAL A 63 20.00 0.99 -21.27
CA VAL A 63 19.34 2.30 -21.31
C VAL A 63 19.10 2.73 -22.76
N LEU A 64 20.11 2.61 -23.63
CA LEU A 64 20.01 3.02 -25.03
C LEU A 64 18.91 2.24 -25.77
N MET A 65 18.82 0.92 -25.53
CA MET A 65 17.79 0.08 -26.12
C MET A 65 16.38 0.48 -25.71
N GLU A 66 16.16 0.87 -24.45
CA GLU A 66 14.84 1.35 -24.00
C GLU A 66 14.51 2.73 -24.56
N VAL A 67 15.48 3.65 -24.57
CA VAL A 67 15.29 5.03 -25.05
C VAL A 67 15.03 5.11 -26.55
N LEU A 68 15.74 4.30 -27.35
CA LEU A 68 15.58 4.29 -28.80
C LEU A 68 14.46 3.36 -29.27
N SER A 69 14.14 2.32 -28.50
CA SER A 69 13.24 1.23 -28.92
C SER A 69 13.53 0.72 -30.35
N PRO A 70 14.79 0.37 -30.67
CA PRO A 70 15.23 0.11 -32.04
C PRO A 70 14.65 -1.18 -32.62
N SER A 71 14.59 -1.22 -33.96
CA SER A 71 14.26 -2.42 -34.76
C SER A 71 15.30 -3.54 -34.60
N LYS A 72 15.00 -4.74 -35.11
CA LYS A 72 15.93 -5.88 -34.99
C LYS A 72 17.30 -5.61 -35.62
N ASP A 73 17.32 -5.02 -36.81
CA ASP A 73 18.57 -4.75 -37.54
C ASP A 73 19.40 -3.67 -36.84
N GLU A 74 18.76 -2.63 -36.32
CA GLU A 74 19.40 -1.58 -35.54
C GLU A 74 19.99 -2.12 -34.22
N ARG A 75 19.32 -3.07 -33.57
CA ARG A 75 19.83 -3.70 -32.34
C ARG A 75 21.16 -4.40 -32.58
N GLU A 76 21.32 -5.11 -33.69
CA GLU A 76 22.57 -5.80 -34.02
C GLU A 76 23.71 -4.81 -34.28
N LEU A 77 23.42 -3.67 -34.90
CA LEU A 77 24.39 -2.60 -35.11
C LEU A 77 24.81 -1.97 -33.78
N ILE A 78 23.86 -1.64 -32.92
CA ILE A 78 24.13 -1.04 -31.61
C ILE A 78 24.94 -1.98 -30.71
N GLN A 79 24.69 -3.29 -30.77
CA GLN A 79 25.46 -4.28 -30.00
C GLN A 79 26.94 -4.33 -30.42
N LYS A 80 27.26 -4.04 -31.68
CA LYS A 80 28.61 -4.05 -32.24
C LYS A 80 29.40 -2.77 -31.99
N LEU A 81 28.76 -1.70 -31.52
CA LEU A 81 29.43 -0.44 -31.20
C LEU A 81 30.54 -0.65 -30.17
N ASP A 82 31.63 0.09 -30.33
CA ASP A 82 32.63 0.18 -29.28
C ASP A 82 32.11 0.99 -28.08
N GLU A 83 32.88 1.01 -26.98
CA GLU A 83 32.45 1.71 -25.76
C GLU A 83 32.29 3.22 -25.96
N ASN A 84 33.19 3.88 -26.70
CA ASN A 84 33.12 5.32 -26.89
C ASN A 84 31.90 5.70 -27.76
N GLU A 85 31.67 4.94 -28.82
CA GLU A 85 30.51 5.09 -29.70
C GLU A 85 29.21 4.85 -28.96
N LEU A 86 29.17 3.84 -28.09
CA LEU A 86 28.00 3.51 -27.30
C LEU A 86 27.64 4.63 -26.31
N TRP A 87 28.62 5.15 -25.56
CA TRP A 87 28.40 6.27 -24.62
C TRP A 87 27.94 7.51 -25.36
N LYS A 88 28.58 7.84 -26.48
CA LYS A 88 28.20 8.97 -27.32
C LYS A 88 26.79 8.82 -27.87
N SER A 89 26.42 7.61 -28.32
CA SER A 89 25.09 7.32 -28.86
C SER A 89 24.00 7.52 -27.81
N LEU A 90 24.22 7.07 -26.56
CA LEU A 90 23.29 7.33 -25.46
C LEU A 90 23.21 8.83 -25.12
N PHE A 91 24.35 9.49 -25.03
CA PHE A 91 24.39 10.93 -24.79
C PHE A 91 23.60 11.71 -25.85
N ASP A 92 23.85 11.43 -27.12
CA ASP A 92 23.18 12.09 -28.25
C ASP A 92 21.67 11.78 -28.30
N ALA A 93 21.27 10.56 -27.89
CA ALA A 93 19.85 10.18 -27.81
C ALA A 93 19.08 10.92 -26.70
N LEU A 94 19.76 11.34 -25.63
CA LEU A 94 19.18 11.98 -24.45
C LEU A 94 19.25 13.52 -24.47
N LYS A 95 20.26 14.11 -25.13
CA LYS A 95 20.58 15.55 -24.99
C LYS A 95 19.43 16.49 -25.39
N GLU A 96 18.60 16.09 -26.36
CA GLU A 96 17.46 16.87 -26.85
C GLU A 96 16.11 16.39 -26.32
N LYS A 97 16.09 15.53 -25.31
CA LYS A 97 14.85 14.95 -24.74
C LYS A 97 14.68 15.31 -23.28
N ARG A 98 13.43 15.36 -22.83
CA ARG A 98 13.08 15.30 -21.41
C ARG A 98 12.99 13.83 -21.01
N TYR A 99 14.03 13.31 -20.37
CA TYR A 99 14.14 11.89 -20.09
C TYR A 99 13.93 11.56 -18.60
N LEU A 100 13.44 10.35 -18.33
CA LEU A 100 13.49 9.72 -17.01
C LEU A 100 14.23 8.40 -17.09
N VAL A 101 15.40 8.31 -16.45
CA VAL A 101 16.16 7.05 -16.35
C VAL A 101 16.17 6.58 -14.91
N VAL A 102 15.73 5.35 -14.67
CA VAL A 102 15.77 4.70 -13.35
C VAL A 102 16.99 3.78 -13.30
N LEU A 103 17.89 4.04 -12.36
CA LEU A 103 19.01 3.15 -12.03
C LEU A 103 18.71 2.49 -10.67
N ASP A 104 18.29 1.23 -10.73
CA ASP A 104 17.76 0.48 -9.58
C ASP A 104 18.87 -0.35 -8.90
N ASP A 105 18.96 -0.22 -7.59
CA ASP A 105 19.88 -0.90 -6.66
C ASP A 105 21.37 -0.56 -6.89
N ILE A 106 21.73 0.73 -6.96
CA ILE A 106 23.14 1.16 -7.03
C ILE A 106 23.85 0.87 -5.71
N TRP A 107 25.03 0.24 -5.81
CA TRP A 107 25.82 -0.21 -4.67
C TRP A 107 26.92 0.76 -4.26
N ARG A 108 27.62 1.35 -5.24
CA ARG A 108 28.83 2.14 -5.01
C ARG A 108 28.79 3.49 -5.73
N SER A 109 29.47 4.48 -5.17
CA SER A 109 29.56 5.82 -5.76
C SER A 109 30.35 5.79 -7.08
N GLU A 110 31.36 4.92 -7.15
CA GLU A 110 32.21 4.73 -8.32
C GLU A 110 31.41 4.20 -9.53
N ASP A 111 30.39 3.37 -9.29
CA ASP A 111 29.51 2.87 -10.36
C ASP A 111 28.79 4.05 -11.04
N TRP A 112 28.35 5.03 -10.25
CA TRP A 112 27.76 6.24 -10.79
C TRP A 112 28.78 7.11 -11.52
N ASP A 113 29.97 7.30 -10.96
CA ASP A 113 31.00 8.15 -11.58
C ASP A 113 31.40 7.65 -12.98
N ILE A 114 31.41 6.34 -13.20
CA ILE A 114 31.68 5.73 -14.51
C ILE A 114 30.52 5.93 -15.50
N LEU A 115 29.28 5.86 -15.02
CA LEU A 115 28.08 5.95 -15.85
C LEU A 115 27.68 7.40 -16.17
N LYS A 116 27.94 8.32 -15.25
CA LYS A 116 27.56 9.74 -15.29
C LYS A 116 27.88 10.44 -16.63
N PRO A 117 29.03 10.22 -17.29
CA PRO A 117 29.33 10.87 -18.57
C PRO A 117 28.36 10.54 -19.71
N ALA A 118 27.63 9.43 -19.63
CA ALA A 118 26.64 9.07 -20.65
C ALA A 118 25.33 9.86 -20.55
N PHE A 119 25.09 10.56 -19.43
CA PHE A 119 23.86 11.27 -19.15
C PHE A 119 24.05 12.80 -19.30
N PRO A 120 23.54 13.42 -20.37
CA PRO A 120 23.58 14.86 -20.58
C PRO A 120 22.54 15.56 -19.69
N ARG A 121 22.60 16.89 -19.60
CA ARG A 121 21.53 17.70 -18.96
C ARG A 121 20.13 17.41 -19.52
N GLY A 122 20.03 17.17 -20.83
CA GLY A 122 18.74 17.01 -21.51
C GLY A 122 17.91 18.30 -21.53
N ARG A 123 16.62 18.17 -21.86
CA ARG A 123 15.65 19.27 -21.71
C ARG A 123 15.32 19.52 -20.25
N LYS A 124 14.82 20.73 -19.95
CA LYS A 124 14.36 21.12 -18.61
C LYS A 124 13.35 20.10 -18.08
N GLY A 125 13.60 19.65 -16.84
CA GLY A 125 12.81 18.60 -16.18
C GLY A 125 13.29 17.17 -16.40
N SER A 126 14.39 16.92 -17.13
CA SER A 126 15.01 15.58 -17.15
C SER A 126 15.45 15.14 -15.76
N LYS A 127 15.22 13.87 -15.43
CA LYS A 127 15.50 13.31 -14.10
C LYS A 127 16.19 11.95 -14.20
N ILE A 128 17.04 11.67 -13.23
CA ILE A 128 17.57 10.32 -13.00
C ILE A 128 17.10 9.86 -11.62
N LEU A 129 16.42 8.72 -11.55
CA LEU A 129 15.88 8.17 -10.31
C LEU A 129 16.76 7.01 -9.83
N PHE A 130 17.28 7.13 -8.62
CA PHE A 130 18.13 6.14 -7.99
C PHE A 130 17.36 5.37 -6.94
N THR A 131 17.60 4.08 -6.85
CA THR A 131 17.34 3.34 -5.61
C THR A 131 18.67 2.80 -5.08
N THR A 132 18.92 2.96 -3.78
CA THR A 132 20.14 2.45 -3.16
C THR A 132 19.90 2.09 -1.70
N ARG A 133 20.76 1.22 -1.14
CA ARG A 133 20.80 0.94 0.30
C ARG A 133 21.77 1.85 1.05
N ASN A 134 22.63 2.56 0.32
CA ASN A 134 23.73 3.32 0.89
C ASN A 134 23.45 4.82 0.78
N ARG A 135 23.21 5.47 1.93
CA ARG A 135 22.97 6.92 2.00
C ARG A 135 24.13 7.73 1.42
N ASN A 136 25.37 7.27 1.57
CA ASN A 136 26.54 8.00 1.05
C ASN A 136 26.56 8.02 -0.48
N VAL A 137 26.08 6.98 -1.15
CA VAL A 137 25.93 6.96 -2.61
C VAL A 137 24.93 8.02 -3.05
N ALA A 138 23.80 8.13 -2.36
CA ALA A 138 22.78 9.12 -2.68
C ALA A 138 23.23 10.58 -2.44
N LEU A 139 24.06 10.82 -1.42
CA LEU A 139 24.64 12.14 -1.15
C LEU A 139 25.78 12.48 -2.12
N HIS A 140 26.51 11.48 -2.61
CA HIS A 140 27.56 11.67 -3.62
C HIS A 140 26.99 12.08 -4.98
N THR A 141 25.80 11.57 -5.34
CA THR A 141 25.21 11.77 -6.66
C THR A 141 24.62 13.17 -6.83
N ASP A 142 24.00 13.71 -5.78
CA ASP A 142 23.54 15.08 -5.71
C ASP A 142 23.70 15.63 -4.28
N PRO A 143 24.84 16.29 -3.99
CA PRO A 143 25.11 16.86 -2.65
C PRO A 143 24.12 17.95 -2.24
N CYS A 144 23.39 18.54 -3.19
CA CYS A 144 22.46 19.64 -2.96
C CYS A 144 21.02 19.15 -2.72
N ASN A 145 20.78 17.84 -2.74
CA ASN A 145 19.45 17.27 -2.61
C ASN A 145 19.41 16.24 -1.47
N THR A 146 18.35 16.29 -0.66
CA THR A 146 18.17 15.34 0.45
C THR A 146 17.55 14.06 -0.10
N PRO A 147 18.20 12.89 0.07
CA PRO A 147 17.63 11.63 -0.37
C PRO A 147 16.31 11.32 0.33
N MET A 148 15.37 10.71 -0.39
CA MET A 148 14.13 10.18 0.20
C MET A 148 14.45 8.90 0.98
N GLU A 149 14.40 8.98 2.31
CA GLU A 149 14.63 7.83 3.17
C GLU A 149 13.35 7.06 3.42
N PHE A 150 13.43 5.76 3.19
CA PHE A 150 12.41 4.79 3.55
C PHE A 150 12.68 4.30 4.96
N SER A 151 11.74 4.57 5.85
CA SER A 151 11.64 3.92 7.16
C SER A 151 10.92 2.58 7.04
N VAL A 152 11.11 1.75 8.07
CA VAL A 152 10.24 0.58 8.25
C VAL A 152 8.80 1.08 8.43
N LEU A 153 7.84 0.33 7.90
CA LEU A 153 6.42 0.62 8.11
C LEU A 153 6.11 0.54 9.61
N THR A 154 5.25 1.44 10.08
CA THR A 154 4.66 1.34 11.42
C THR A 154 3.82 0.08 11.56
N ASP A 155 3.45 -0.31 12.78
CA ASP A 155 2.58 -1.47 13.02
C ASP A 155 1.24 -1.33 12.28
N ASP A 156 0.66 -0.13 12.29
CA ASP A 156 -0.59 0.17 11.59
C ASP A 156 -0.43 0.09 10.06
N GLU A 157 0.63 0.68 9.50
CA GLU A 157 0.91 0.58 8.07
C GLU A 157 1.19 -0.85 7.63
N SER A 158 1.93 -1.62 8.45
CA SER A 158 2.23 -3.03 8.23
C SER A 158 0.95 -3.86 8.24
N TRP A 159 0.08 -3.63 9.23
CA TRP A 159 -1.21 -4.29 9.34
C TRP A 159 -2.13 -3.93 8.17
N ASN A 160 -2.19 -2.66 7.79
CA ASN A 160 -2.96 -2.20 6.64
C ASN A 160 -2.45 -2.81 5.33
N LEU A 161 -1.12 -2.90 5.15
CA LEU A 161 -0.52 -3.55 3.99
C LEU A 161 -0.88 -5.04 3.95
N LEU A 162 -0.76 -5.74 5.08
CA LEU A 162 -1.16 -7.14 5.21
C LEU A 162 -2.63 -7.33 4.84
N CYS A 163 -3.53 -6.54 5.42
CA CYS A 163 -4.95 -6.58 5.10
C CYS A 163 -5.20 -6.35 3.60
N SER A 164 -4.54 -5.36 3.00
CA SER A 164 -4.72 -5.05 1.58
C SER A 164 -4.28 -6.19 0.65
N LYS A 165 -3.27 -6.98 1.05
CA LYS A 165 -2.68 -8.03 0.22
C LYS A 165 -3.27 -9.41 0.47
N ALA A 166 -3.39 -9.81 1.72
CA ALA A 166 -3.98 -11.09 2.10
C ALA A 166 -5.50 -11.07 1.93
N PHE A 167 -6.12 -9.90 2.13
CA PHE A 167 -7.57 -9.76 2.24
C PHE A 167 -8.13 -8.59 1.43
N PRO A 168 -7.90 -8.56 0.10
CA PRO A 168 -8.25 -7.42 -0.77
C PRO A 168 -9.76 -7.10 -0.82
N ARG A 169 -10.61 -7.93 -0.20
CA ARG A 169 -12.07 -7.86 -0.32
C ARG A 169 -12.84 -7.56 0.97
N SER A 170 -12.19 -7.38 2.14
CA SER A 170 -12.72 -6.61 3.29
C SER A 170 -11.98 -6.94 4.61
N LYS A 171 -11.26 -5.95 5.15
CA LYS A 171 -10.67 -5.99 6.51
C LYS A 171 -11.76 -6.17 7.57
N MET A 172 -12.91 -5.51 7.40
CA MET A 172 -14.04 -5.54 8.32
C MET A 172 -14.74 -6.91 8.36
N ALA A 173 -14.86 -7.57 7.21
CA ALA A 173 -15.43 -8.91 7.13
C ALA A 173 -14.64 -9.92 7.97
N ILE A 174 -13.32 -9.81 8.01
CA ILE A 174 -12.47 -10.73 8.76
C ILE A 174 -12.55 -10.47 10.24
N VAL A 175 -12.54 -9.20 10.65
CA VAL A 175 -12.69 -8.82 12.06
C VAL A 175 -14.03 -9.33 12.59
N VAL A 176 -15.13 -9.06 11.87
CA VAL A 176 -16.48 -9.51 12.26
C VAL A 176 -16.60 -11.03 12.22
N LEU A 177 -16.05 -11.72 11.20
CA LEU A 177 -16.02 -13.18 11.17
C LEU A 177 -15.19 -13.76 12.31
N GLY A 178 -14.06 -13.14 12.64
CA GLY A 178 -13.19 -13.53 13.75
C GLY A 178 -13.93 -13.44 15.07
N GLY A 179 -14.57 -12.30 15.35
CA GLY A 179 -15.43 -12.12 16.53
C GLY A 179 -16.58 -13.12 16.58
N LEU A 180 -17.27 -13.34 15.45
CA LEU A 180 -18.35 -14.34 15.39
C LEU A 180 -17.85 -15.75 15.72
N LEU A 181 -16.72 -16.17 15.16
CA LEU A 181 -16.13 -17.49 15.38
C LEU A 181 -15.57 -17.63 16.81
N ALA A 182 -15.06 -16.56 17.42
CA ALA A 182 -14.60 -16.56 18.81
C ALA A 182 -15.72 -16.91 19.80
N THR A 183 -16.99 -16.62 19.47
CA THR A 183 -18.15 -17.04 20.28
C THR A 183 -18.44 -18.54 20.24
N LYS A 184 -17.79 -19.31 19.36
CA LYS A 184 -18.11 -20.74 19.12
C LYS A 184 -17.11 -21.64 19.84
N LYS A 185 -17.65 -22.60 20.60
CA LYS A 185 -16.87 -23.50 21.47
C LYS A 185 -16.57 -24.87 20.82
N SER A 186 -17.11 -25.16 19.64
CA SER A 186 -16.91 -26.46 18.98
C SER A 186 -16.78 -26.37 17.46
N LEU A 187 -16.10 -27.36 16.86
CA LEU A 187 -15.95 -27.47 15.41
C LEU A 187 -17.31 -27.53 14.69
N ALA A 188 -18.30 -28.23 15.26
CA ALA A 188 -19.64 -28.30 14.69
C ALA A 188 -20.32 -26.92 14.61
N GLN A 189 -20.08 -26.05 15.61
CA GLN A 189 -20.58 -24.67 15.58
C GLN A 189 -19.84 -23.83 14.52
N TRP A 190 -18.54 -24.04 14.34
CA TRP A 190 -17.76 -23.42 13.28
C TRP A 190 -18.24 -23.84 11.88
N GLU A 191 -18.50 -25.13 11.68
CA GLU A 191 -19.05 -25.66 10.42
C GLU A 191 -20.45 -25.11 10.12
N MET A 192 -21.27 -24.89 11.15
CA MET A 192 -22.58 -24.26 11.00
C MET A 192 -22.46 -22.81 10.54
N VAL A 193 -21.54 -22.04 11.14
CA VAL A 193 -21.23 -20.66 10.71
C VAL A 193 -20.75 -20.65 9.25
N HIS A 194 -19.82 -21.53 8.89
CA HIS A 194 -19.33 -21.67 7.51
C HIS A 194 -20.47 -22.01 6.52
N LYS A 195 -21.34 -22.96 6.86
CA LYS A 195 -22.48 -23.36 6.03
C LYS A 195 -23.47 -22.21 5.84
N ASN A 196 -23.76 -21.45 6.90
CA ASN A 196 -24.63 -20.30 6.86
C ASN A 196 -24.05 -19.22 5.93
N ILE A 197 -22.79 -18.82 6.13
CA ILE A 197 -22.14 -17.81 5.29
C ILE A 197 -22.05 -18.27 3.83
N HIS A 198 -21.66 -19.52 3.58
CA HIS A 198 -21.56 -20.07 2.23
C HIS A 198 -22.90 -20.13 1.50
N GLY A 199 -23.97 -20.49 2.22
CA GLY A 199 -25.33 -20.45 1.70
C GLY A 199 -25.76 -19.03 1.32
N HIS A 200 -25.42 -18.04 2.16
CA HIS A 200 -25.65 -16.64 1.85
C HIS A 200 -24.78 -16.15 0.69
N LEU A 201 -23.57 -16.65 0.46
CA LEU A 201 -22.71 -16.20 -0.65
C LEU A 201 -23.08 -16.79 -2.02
N LYS A 202 -23.68 -17.99 -2.07
CA LYS A 202 -24.03 -18.68 -3.32
C LYS A 202 -25.20 -18.07 -4.11
N GLY A 203 -26.05 -17.26 -3.47
CA GLY A 203 -27.24 -16.68 -4.10
C GLY A 203 -27.01 -15.42 -4.93
N LEU A 204 -25.83 -15.23 -5.56
CA LEU A 204 -25.48 -13.98 -6.24
C LEU A 204 -25.18 -14.18 -7.75
N PRO A 205 -25.77 -13.35 -8.63
CA PRO A 205 -25.20 -13.05 -9.94
C PRO A 205 -23.88 -12.27 -9.77
N HIS A 206 -22.93 -12.51 -10.67
CA HIS A 206 -21.53 -12.04 -10.59
C HIS A 206 -21.28 -10.51 -10.60
N GLN A 207 -22.29 -9.67 -10.41
CA GLN A 207 -22.18 -8.21 -10.56
C GLN A 207 -22.45 -7.38 -9.30
N ASP A 208 -22.86 -7.98 -8.17
CA ASP A 208 -23.20 -7.20 -6.99
C ASP A 208 -22.00 -6.85 -6.10
N HIS A 209 -21.99 -5.60 -5.66
CA HIS A 209 -20.85 -4.80 -5.21
C HIS A 209 -20.09 -5.34 -3.99
N GLN A 210 -18.88 -4.82 -3.80
CA GLN A 210 -17.93 -5.06 -2.69
C GLN A 210 -18.58 -5.10 -1.29
N TYR A 211 -19.66 -4.34 -1.08
CA TYR A 211 -20.44 -4.31 0.16
C TYR A 211 -21.34 -5.52 0.38
N GLY A 212 -21.69 -6.29 -0.65
CA GLY A 212 -22.63 -7.41 -0.56
C GLY A 212 -22.13 -8.57 0.31
N ALA A 213 -20.83 -8.89 0.25
CA ALA A 213 -20.24 -9.94 1.08
C ALA A 213 -20.08 -9.49 2.54
N VAL A 214 -19.62 -8.26 2.77
CA VAL A 214 -19.46 -7.68 4.11
C VAL A 214 -20.82 -7.52 4.79
N ASN A 215 -21.81 -7.00 4.07
CA ASN A 215 -23.17 -6.85 4.57
C ASN A 215 -23.79 -8.20 4.94
N ARG A 216 -23.57 -9.27 4.16
CA ARG A 216 -24.04 -10.62 4.53
C ARG A 216 -23.37 -11.17 5.79
N ILE A 217 -22.08 -10.88 5.99
CA ILE A 217 -21.35 -11.26 7.21
C ILE A 217 -21.87 -10.47 8.43
N LEU A 218 -22.11 -9.17 8.27
CA LEU A 218 -22.71 -8.31 9.29
C LEU A 218 -24.13 -8.79 9.65
N VAL A 219 -24.96 -9.08 8.64
CA VAL A 219 -26.31 -9.65 8.82
C VAL A 219 -26.25 -11.00 9.53
N SER A 220 -25.31 -11.88 9.17
CA SER A 220 -25.12 -13.16 9.87
C SER A 220 -24.74 -12.94 11.34
N SER A 221 -23.82 -12.03 11.60
CA SER A 221 -23.34 -11.72 12.96
C SER A 221 -24.45 -11.10 13.81
N TYR A 222 -25.25 -10.21 13.23
CA TYR A 222 -26.45 -9.65 13.84
C TYR A 222 -27.52 -10.71 14.13
N ASN A 223 -27.76 -11.63 13.19
CA ASN A 223 -28.76 -12.69 13.38
C ASN A 223 -28.39 -13.62 14.53
N GLU A 224 -27.10 -13.87 14.73
CA GLU A 224 -26.54 -14.67 15.81
C GLU A 224 -26.36 -13.92 17.15
N LEU A 225 -26.75 -12.64 17.23
CA LEU A 225 -26.82 -11.95 18.51
C LEU A 225 -27.97 -12.51 19.38
N PRO A 226 -27.73 -12.68 20.69
CA PRO A 226 -28.79 -12.88 21.66
C PRO A 226 -29.85 -11.78 21.53
N TYR A 227 -31.12 -12.14 21.76
CA TYR A 227 -32.25 -11.24 21.57
C TYR A 227 -32.11 -9.91 22.35
N HIS A 228 -31.58 -9.97 23.58
CA HIS A 228 -31.37 -8.82 24.44
C HIS A 228 -30.27 -7.85 23.95
N LEU A 229 -29.30 -8.32 23.15
CA LEU A 229 -28.23 -7.47 22.60
C LEU A 229 -28.62 -6.75 21.31
N LYS A 230 -29.62 -7.26 20.57
CA LYS A 230 -30.07 -6.65 19.31
C LYS A 230 -30.51 -5.19 19.46
N PRO A 231 -31.39 -4.82 20.42
CA PRO A 231 -31.78 -3.41 20.58
C PRO A 231 -30.59 -2.53 21.00
N CYS A 232 -29.70 -3.02 21.87
CA CYS A 232 -28.49 -2.31 22.29
C CYS A 232 -27.57 -2.00 21.10
N PHE A 233 -27.32 -2.98 20.23
CA PHE A 233 -26.51 -2.79 19.02
C PHE A 233 -27.18 -1.84 18.02
N LEU A 234 -28.49 -1.97 17.78
CA LEU A 234 -29.22 -1.07 16.87
C LEU A 234 -29.24 0.37 17.37
N TYR A 235 -29.22 0.58 18.69
CA TYR A 235 -29.20 1.92 19.28
C TYR A 235 -27.96 2.74 18.87
N LEU A 236 -26.85 2.07 18.56
CA LEU A 236 -25.63 2.72 18.08
C LEU A 236 -25.85 3.47 16.76
N GLY A 237 -26.86 3.09 15.98
CA GLY A 237 -27.23 3.77 14.74
C GLY A 237 -27.83 5.18 14.91
N HIS A 238 -28.09 5.61 16.16
CA HIS A 238 -28.50 6.98 16.45
C HIS A 238 -27.35 7.98 16.45
N TYR A 239 -26.11 7.51 16.59
CA TYR A 239 -24.93 8.37 16.61
C TYR A 239 -24.48 8.70 15.18
N PRO A 240 -23.97 9.92 14.93
CA PRO A 240 -23.33 10.26 13.66
C PRO A 240 -22.15 9.33 13.34
N GLU A 241 -21.79 9.27 12.07
CA GLU A 241 -20.57 8.60 11.61
C GLU A 241 -19.34 9.15 12.35
N ASP A 242 -18.43 8.26 12.75
CA ASP A 242 -17.17 8.54 13.47
C ASP A 242 -17.32 9.27 14.83
N TRP A 243 -18.51 9.23 15.45
CA TRP A 243 -18.73 9.85 16.76
C TRP A 243 -18.17 9.01 17.91
N GLU A 244 -17.42 9.63 18.82
CA GLU A 244 -16.95 8.99 20.06
C GLU A 244 -18.08 8.89 21.08
N ILE A 245 -18.39 7.66 21.50
CA ILE A 245 -19.49 7.38 22.42
C ILE A 245 -18.93 7.10 23.82
N SER A 246 -19.39 7.86 24.82
CA SER A 246 -19.06 7.59 26.22
C SER A 246 -19.71 6.29 26.68
N LYS A 247 -18.90 5.34 27.21
CA LYS A 247 -19.37 4.06 27.75
C LYS A 247 -20.48 4.25 28.79
N SER A 248 -20.26 5.13 29.76
CA SER A 248 -21.19 5.33 30.87
C SER A 248 -22.52 5.94 30.40
N GLU A 249 -22.46 6.90 29.47
CA GLU A 249 -23.65 7.53 28.90
C GLU A 249 -24.45 6.54 28.06
N LEU A 250 -23.77 5.73 27.23
CA LEU A 250 -24.42 4.70 26.42
C LEU A 250 -25.19 3.68 27.28
N ILE A 251 -24.58 3.21 28.37
CA ILE A 251 -25.21 2.26 29.29
C ILE A 251 -26.43 2.90 29.98
N GLN A 252 -26.32 4.15 30.42
CA GLN A 252 -27.45 4.88 31.00
C GLN A 252 -28.60 5.04 30.01
N LEU A 253 -28.30 5.30 28.73
CA LEU A 253 -29.29 5.37 27.67
C LEU A 253 -29.96 4.01 27.43
N TRP A 254 -29.21 2.91 27.39
CA TRP A 254 -29.80 1.56 27.27
C TRP A 254 -30.71 1.19 28.45
N ILE A 255 -30.37 1.63 29.67
CA ILE A 255 -31.25 1.49 30.85
C ILE A 255 -32.51 2.34 30.68
N ALA A 256 -32.37 3.60 30.26
CA ALA A 256 -33.48 4.54 30.09
C ALA A 256 -34.48 4.08 29.01
N GLU A 257 -33.98 3.50 27.92
CA GLU A 257 -34.79 2.90 26.84
C GLU A 257 -35.42 1.55 27.25
N GLY A 258 -35.07 1.02 28.42
CA GLY A 258 -35.60 -0.23 28.96
C GLY A 258 -35.03 -1.49 28.29
N PHE A 259 -33.92 -1.38 27.55
CA PHE A 259 -33.21 -2.54 26.99
C PHE A 259 -32.55 -3.38 28.09
N ILE A 260 -32.14 -2.70 29.17
CA ILE A 260 -31.69 -3.30 30.41
C ILE A 260 -32.80 -3.11 31.44
N SER A 261 -33.37 -4.20 31.94
CA SER A 261 -34.52 -4.18 32.81
C SER A 261 -34.22 -4.72 34.20
N PRO A 262 -34.98 -4.32 35.24
CA PRO A 262 -34.79 -4.82 36.60
C PRO A 262 -34.93 -6.33 36.76
N SER A 263 -35.61 -7.01 35.83
CA SER A 263 -35.72 -8.48 35.83
C SER A 263 -34.43 -9.19 35.40
N LEU A 264 -33.53 -8.49 34.72
CA LEU A 264 -32.20 -8.98 34.35
C LEU A 264 -31.17 -8.68 35.45
N ALA A 265 -31.45 -7.68 36.28
CA ALA A 265 -30.69 -7.36 37.48
C ALA A 265 -31.12 -8.24 38.67
N SER A 266 -30.22 -8.40 39.63
CA SER A 266 -30.52 -9.07 40.91
C SER A 266 -30.23 -8.12 42.07
N LYS A 267 -30.54 -8.50 43.31
CA LYS A 267 -30.17 -7.68 44.49
C LYS A 267 -28.66 -7.43 44.60
N GLU A 268 -27.83 -8.24 43.94
CA GLU A 268 -26.38 -8.18 43.99
C GLU A 268 -25.75 -7.59 42.72
N ILE A 269 -26.54 -7.34 41.66
CA ILE A 269 -26.05 -6.90 40.35
C ILE A 269 -26.81 -5.64 39.95
N LEU A 270 -26.10 -4.54 39.74
CA LEU A 270 -26.69 -3.28 39.28
C LEU A 270 -27.05 -3.37 37.79
N MET A 271 -27.97 -2.51 37.34
CA MET A 271 -28.34 -2.47 35.92
C MET A 271 -27.17 -1.99 35.06
N GLU A 272 -26.31 -1.15 35.61
CA GLU A 272 -25.07 -0.71 35.00
C GLU A 272 -24.12 -1.89 34.76
N ASP A 273 -23.98 -2.80 35.72
CA ASP A 273 -23.14 -4.00 35.59
C ASP A 273 -23.66 -4.92 34.46
N VAL A 274 -24.99 -5.05 34.33
CA VAL A 274 -25.63 -5.78 33.21
C VAL A 274 -25.32 -5.08 31.88
N GLY A 275 -25.36 -3.74 31.86
CA GLY A 275 -25.00 -2.95 30.68
C GLY A 275 -23.55 -3.08 30.28
N GLU A 276 -22.62 -3.16 31.24
CA GLU A 276 -21.21 -3.43 30.98
C GLU A 276 -21.01 -4.80 30.33
N GLN A 277 -21.66 -5.85 30.86
CA GLN A 277 -21.61 -7.19 30.28
C GLN A 277 -22.14 -7.22 28.85
N PHE A 278 -23.23 -6.49 28.58
CA PHE A 278 -23.80 -6.42 27.24
C PHE A 278 -22.83 -5.73 26.26
N LEU A 279 -22.18 -4.65 26.69
CA LEU A 279 -21.19 -3.95 25.87
C LEU A 279 -19.95 -4.82 25.62
N GLU A 280 -19.45 -5.50 26.65
CA GLU A 280 -18.33 -6.44 26.53
C GLU A 280 -18.64 -7.56 25.53
N GLU A 281 -19.84 -8.13 25.55
CA GLU A 281 -20.20 -9.17 24.58
C GLU A 281 -20.24 -8.62 23.13
N LEU A 282 -20.66 -7.37 22.93
CA LEU A 282 -20.61 -6.73 21.61
C LEU A 282 -19.17 -6.46 21.14
N ILE A 283 -18.27 -6.12 22.06
CA ILE A 283 -16.83 -5.93 21.81
C ILE A 283 -16.17 -7.28 21.46
N ASP A 284 -16.45 -8.33 22.23
CA ASP A 284 -15.93 -9.69 21.99
C ASP A 284 -16.37 -10.24 20.63
N ARG A 285 -17.55 -9.85 20.17
CA ARG A 285 -18.08 -10.16 18.82
C ARG A 285 -17.51 -9.25 17.72
N SER A 286 -16.66 -8.30 18.07
CA SER A 286 -16.06 -7.29 17.19
C SER A 286 -17.09 -6.45 16.43
N LEU A 287 -18.26 -6.23 17.04
CA LEU A 287 -19.31 -5.36 16.52
C LEU A 287 -19.19 -3.93 17.03
N VAL A 288 -18.43 -3.72 18.12
CA VAL A 288 -18.07 -2.43 18.71
C VAL A 288 -16.55 -2.38 18.87
N GLN A 289 -15.94 -1.22 18.60
CA GLN A 289 -14.51 -0.96 18.78
C GLN A 289 -14.30 -0.04 19.99
N VAL A 290 -13.17 -0.22 20.68
CA VAL A 290 -12.74 0.55 21.87
C VAL A 290 -11.46 1.29 21.54
#